data_AF-A0ABD0PXU5-F1
#
_entry.id   AF-A0ABD0PXU5-F1
#
_cell.length_a   1.000
_cell.length_b   1.000
_cell.length_c   1.000
_cell.angle_alpha   90.00
_cell.angle_beta   90.00
_cell.angle_gamma   90.00
#
_symmetry.space_group_name_H-M   'P 1'
#
loop_
_entity.id
_entity.type
_entity.pdbx_description
1 polymer ?
#
loop_
_entity_poly.entity_id
_entity_poly.type
_entity_poly.pdbx_seq_one_letter_code
_entity_poly.pdbx_strand_id
1 'polypeptide(L)' 'RSPHRPILQAGLPANVTVQVGEDAKFVCKVYSDAQPHIQWLQHIVKNGSRYGPDGLPYVRVLK' A
#
# COMPACT_ATOMS: atom_id res chain seq x y z
N ARG A 1 6.72 1.75 27.02
CA ARG A 1 6.32 0.61 26.14
C ARG A 1 7.44 0.44 25.13
N SER A 2 7.98 -0.77 24.96
CA SER A 2 8.98 -1.08 23.93
C SER A 2 8.39 -0.79 22.55
N PRO A 3 9.12 -0.19 21.60
CA PRO A 3 8.54 0.19 20.32
C PRO A 3 8.11 -1.06 19.54
N HIS A 4 6.80 -1.25 19.38
CA HIS A 4 6.28 -2.31 18.54
C HIS A 4 6.44 -1.91 17.07
N ARG A 5 6.78 -2.90 16.23
CA ARG A 5 6.73 -2.72 14.77
C ARG A 5 5.34 -2.21 14.36
N PRO A 6 5.22 -1.32 13.37
CA PRO A 6 3.92 -0.79 12.96
C PRO A 6 2.94 -1.92 12.61
N ILE A 7 1.70 -1.81 13.11
CA ILE A 7 0.63 -2.81 12.91
C ILE A 7 -0.47 -2.17 12.08
N LEU A 8 -0.88 -2.85 11.00
CA LEU A 8 -2.04 -2.47 10.22
C LEU A 8 -3.33 -2.95 10.92
N GLN A 9 -4.33 -2.09 10.97
CA GLN A 9 -5.67 -2.50 11.41
C GLN A 9 -6.20 -3.58 10.46
N ALA A 10 -6.63 -4.71 11.02
CA ALA A 10 -7.24 -5.79 10.24
C ALA A 10 -8.46 -5.29 9.46
N GLY A 11 -8.63 -5.82 8.24
CA GLY A 11 -9.71 -5.42 7.34
C GLY A 11 -9.45 -4.11 6.57
N LEU A 12 -8.31 -3.46 6.77
CA LEU A 12 -7.88 -2.28 6.01
C LEU A 12 -6.47 -2.46 5.42
N PRO A 13 -6.16 -1.84 4.26
CA PRO A 13 -7.10 -1.25 3.31
C PRO A 13 -8.00 -2.31 2.66
N ALA A 14 -9.28 -1.97 2.47
CA ALA A 14 -10.25 -2.85 1.83
C ALA A 14 -10.39 -2.55 0.32
N ASN A 15 -10.95 -3.50 -0.42
CA ASN A 15 -11.35 -3.27 -1.81
C ASN A 15 -12.47 -2.23 -1.87
N VAL A 16 -12.34 -1.26 -2.77
CA VAL A 16 -13.32 -0.18 -2.97
C VAL A 16 -13.78 -0.20 -4.42
N THR A 17 -15.08 0.01 -4.63
CA THR A 17 -15.69 0.18 -5.96
C THR A 17 -16.31 1.57 -6.01
N VAL A 18 -16.04 2.32 -7.08
CA VAL A 18 -16.60 3.66 -7.33
C VAL A 18 -17.03 3.78 -8.77
N GLN A 19 -17.83 4.79 -9.11
CA GLN A 19 -18.17 5.06 -10.50
C GLN A 19 -16.99 5.66 -11.25
N VAL A 20 -16.94 5.45 -12.56
CA VAL A 20 -15.89 6.04 -13.40
C VAL A 20 -16.01 7.56 -13.38
N GLY A 21 -14.91 8.24 -13.04
CA GLY A 21 -14.88 9.70 -12.88
C GLY A 21 -15.02 10.18 -11.43
N GLU A 22 -15.30 9.29 -10.48
CA GLU A 22 -15.32 9.60 -9.05
C GLU A 22 -13.99 9.27 -8.35
N ASP A 23 -13.81 9.83 -7.15
CA ASP A 23 -12.64 9.60 -6.32
C ASP A 23 -12.75 8.30 -5.50
N ALA A 24 -11.78 7.40 -5.67
CA ALA A 24 -11.62 6.22 -4.83
C ALA A 24 -10.79 6.55 -3.58
N LYS A 25 -11.32 6.26 -2.38
CA LYS A 25 -10.63 6.49 -1.10
C LYS A 25 -10.18 5.20 -0.45
N PHE A 26 -8.87 5.00 -0.40
CA PHE A 26 -8.25 3.92 0.37
C PHE A 26 -7.84 4.42 1.76
N VAL A 27 -8.07 3.61 2.79
CA VAL A 27 -7.73 3.94 4.18
C VAL A 27 -6.78 2.89 4.72
N CYS A 28 -5.62 3.34 5.21
CA CYS A 28 -4.66 2.52 5.92
C CYS A 28 -4.52 3.07 7.34
N LYS A 29 -4.87 2.26 8.34
CA LYS A 29 -4.75 2.66 9.74
C LYS A 29 -3.61 1.87 10.39
N VAL A 30 -2.62 2.62 10.87
CA VAL A 30 -1.37 2.08 11.40
C VAL A 30 -1.28 2.41 12.89
N TYR A 31 -0.97 1.41 13.71
CA TYR A 31 -0.66 1.57 15.13
C TYR A 31 0.85 1.41 15.33
N SER A 32 1.50 2.39 15.92
CA SER A 32 2.94 2.40 16.17
C SER A 32 3.25 3.26 17.40
N ASP A 33 4.20 2.81 18.23
CA ASP A 33 4.66 3.57 19.40
C ASP A 33 5.60 4.75 19.02
N ALA A 34 6.20 4.68 17.83
CA ALA A 34 6.98 5.76 17.22
C ALA A 34 6.27 6.29 15.96
N GLN A 35 6.60 7.51 15.53
CA GLN A 35 6.08 8.10 14.28
C GLN A 35 6.34 7.15 13.09
N PRO A 36 5.30 6.65 12.40
CA PRO A 36 5.52 5.75 11.27
C PRO A 36 5.86 6.53 10.00
N HIS A 37 6.77 5.99 9.20
CA HIS A 37 6.92 6.37 7.79
C HIS A 37 5.88 5.63 6.97
N ILE A 38 5.03 6.37 6.25
CA ILE A 38 3.93 5.80 5.46
C ILE A 38 4.17 6.11 3.99
N GLN A 39 4.09 5.08 3.14
CA GLN A 39 4.26 5.18 1.69
C GLN A 39 3.19 4.35 0.99
N TRP A 40 2.68 4.86 -0.13
CA TRP A 40 1.72 4.13 -0.97
C TRP A 40 2.42 3.59 -2.22
N LEU A 41 2.28 2.28 -2.43
CA LEU A 41 2.86 1.57 -3.56
C LEU A 41 1.75 0.97 -4.41
N GLN A 42 1.84 1.16 -5.72
CA GLN A 42 0.99 0.49 -6.70
C GLN A 42 1.81 -0.58 -7.41
N HIS A 43 1.35 -1.82 -7.38
CA HIS A 43 1.90 -2.87 -8.23
C HIS A 43 1.54 -2.59 -9.69
N ILE A 44 2.53 -2.63 -10.57
CA ILE A 44 2.38 -2.34 -11.99
C ILE A 44 2.85 -3.52 -12.84
N VAL A 45 2.46 -3.52 -14.12
CA VAL A 45 2.96 -4.45 -15.12
C VAL A 45 3.89 -3.69 -16.05
N LYS A 46 5.11 -4.21 -16.24
CA LYS A 46 6.11 -3.67 -17.17
C LYS A 46 6.47 -4.75 -18.18
N ASN A 47 6.28 -4.47 -19.47
CA ASN A 47 6.56 -5.41 -20.57
C ASN A 47 5.88 -6.78 -20.37
N GLY A 48 4.64 -6.79 -19.89
CA GLY A 48 3.88 -8.03 -19.62
C GLY A 48 4.23 -8.75 -18.32
N SER A 49 5.29 -8.36 -17.62
CA SER A 49 5.67 -8.95 -16.33
C SER A 49 5.30 -8.06 -15.14
N ARG A 50 4.93 -8.69 -14.02
CA ARG A 50 4.77 -8.01 -12.71
C ARG A 50 6.05 -8.03 -11.88
N TYR A 51 7.05 -8.80 -12.29
CA TYR A 51 8.30 -9.02 -11.55
C TYR A 51 9.51 -8.72 -12.44
N GLY A 52 10.54 -8.16 -11.82
CA GLY A 52 11.84 -7.93 -12.43
C GLY A 52 12.68 -9.20 -12.56
N PRO A 53 13.81 -9.12 -13.26
CA PRO A 53 14.77 -10.23 -13.36
C PRO A 53 15.41 -10.59 -12.01
N ASP A 54 15.32 -9.70 -11.02
CA ASP A 54 15.71 -9.90 -9.62
C ASP A 54 14.62 -10.60 -8.77
N GLY A 55 13.46 -10.89 -9.36
CA GLY A 55 12.31 -11.47 -8.66
C GLY A 55 11.52 -10.48 -7.80
N LEU A 56 11.88 -9.18 -7.80
CA LEU A 56 11.15 -8.15 -7.05
C LEU A 56 9.96 -7.65 -7.86
N PRO A 57 8.83 -7.30 -7.22
CA PRO A 57 7.67 -6.78 -7.93
C PRO A 57 7.95 -5.40 -8.49
N TYR A 58 7.45 -5.13 -9.70
CA TYR A 58 7.42 -3.77 -10.20
C TYR A 58 6.38 -2.95 -9.44
N VAL A 59 6.84 -1.90 -8.78
CA VAL A 59 5.99 -0.99 -8.02
C VAL A 59 6.24 0.45 -8.42
N ARG A 60 5.19 1.27 -8.32
CA ARG A 60 5.26 2.73 -8.44
C ARG A 60 4.90 3.35 -7.10
N VAL A 61 5.70 4.32 -6.66
CA VAL A 61 5.37 5.17 -5.50
C VAL A 61 4.28 6.15 -5.92
N LEU A 62 3.16 6.17 -5.17
CA LEU A 62 2.05 7.09 -5.43
C LEU A 62 2.18 8.40 -4.66
N LYS A 63 2.82 8.38 -3.50
CA LYS A 63 3.10 9.53 -2.64
C LYS A 63 4.25 9.22 -1.69
#